data_AF-A0A094WQI8-F1
#
_entry.id   AF-A0A094WQI8-F1
#
_cell.length_a   1.000
_cell.length_b   1.000
_cell.length_c   1.000
_cell.angle_alpha   90.00
_cell.angle_beta   90.00
_cell.angle_gamma   90.00
#
_symmetry.space_group_name_H-M   'P 1'
#
loop_
_entity.id
_entity.type
_entity.pdbx_description
1 polymer ?
#
loop_
_entity_poly.entity_id
_entity_poly.type
_entity_poly.pdbx_seq_one_letter_code
_entity_poly.pdbx_strand_id
1 'polypeptide(L)' 'MLGFLLTSKEVQEVEYLLKRELEEILLDLTDPRIDNVVKGAMVEKYDIVYGIYKRFVSPADRIKYALPRAKREYQ' A
#
# COMPACT_ATOMS: atom_id res chain seq x y z
N MET A 1 -14.58 -10.03 -10.61
CA MET A 1 -13.98 -9.86 -9.26
C MET A 1 -13.72 -11.25 -8.70
N LEU A 2 -12.49 -11.57 -8.30
CA LEU A 2 -12.14 -12.87 -7.71
C LEU A 2 -12.23 -12.77 -6.18
N GLY A 3 -12.89 -13.73 -5.55
CA GLY A 3 -12.93 -13.88 -4.10
C GLY A 3 -11.87 -14.86 -3.61
N PHE A 4 -11.43 -14.71 -2.37
CA PHE A 4 -10.52 -15.63 -1.70
C PHE A 4 -11.25 -16.26 -0.51
N LEU A 5 -11.05 -17.56 -0.30
CA LEU A 5 -11.46 -18.24 0.93
C LEU A 5 -10.22 -18.37 1.81
N LEU A 6 -10.18 -17.59 2.89
CA LEU A 6 -9.05 -17.54 3.81
C LEU A 6 -9.53 -17.86 5.22
N THR A 7 -8.71 -18.57 5.98
CA THR A 7 -8.87 -18.73 7.42
C THR A 7 -8.54 -17.44 8.15
N SER A 8 -8.98 -17.31 9.40
CA SER A 8 -8.68 -16.12 10.22
C SER A 8 -7.17 -15.90 10.40
N LYS A 9 -6.38 -16.96 10.46
CA LYS A 9 -4.92 -16.88 10.57
C LYS A 9 -4.30 -16.33 9.28
N GLU A 10 -4.71 -16.85 8.12
CA GLU A 10 -4.23 -16.37 6.82
C GLU A 10 -4.62 -14.91 6.57
N VAL A 11 -5.81 -14.50 7.01
CA VAL A 11 -6.23 -13.08 6.97
C VAL A 11 -5.25 -12.19 7.74
N GLN A 12 -4.84 -12.59 8.95
CA GLN A 12 -3.88 -11.83 9.76
C GLN A 12 -2.48 -11.80 9.14
N GLU A 13 -2.02 -12.92 8.57
CA GLU A 13 -0.72 -13.00 7.91
C GLU A 13 -0.67 -12.13 6.65
N VAL A 14 -1.73 -12.19 5.82
CA VAL A 14 -1.86 -11.33 4.64
C VAL A 14 -1.94 -9.86 5.04
N GLU A 15 -2.73 -9.53 6.07
CA GLU A 15 -2.80 -8.16 6.59
C GLU A 15 -1.42 -7.66 7.06
N TYR A 16 -0.66 -8.50 7.78
CA TYR A 16 0.69 -8.17 8.22
C TYR A 16 1.64 -7.92 7.04
N LEU A 17 1.64 -8.79 6.04
CA LEU A 17 2.47 -8.62 4.84
C LEU A 17 2.13 -7.34 4.07
N LEU A 18 0.83 -7.04 3.90
CA LEU A 18 0.37 -5.83 3.23
C LEU A 18 0.78 -4.57 3.99
N LYS A 19 0.70 -4.58 5.33
CA LYS A 19 1.18 -3.45 6.16
C LYS A 19 2.67 -3.21 5.96
N ARG A 20 3.49 -4.27 6.03
CA ARG A 20 4.94 -4.16 5.85
C ARG A 20 5.29 -3.62 4.46
N GLU A 21 4.66 -4.15 3.43
CA GLU A 21 4.87 -3.71 2.05
C GLU A 21 4.50 -2.23 1.87
N LEU A 22 3.38 -1.78 2.45
CA LEU A 22 3.00 -0.36 2.43
C LEU A 22 4.01 0.51 3.18
N GLU A 23 4.52 0.07 4.33
CA GLU A 23 5.53 0.79 5.09
C GLU A 23 6.82 0.97 4.29
N GLU A 24 7.29 -0.08 3.63
CA GLU A 24 8.47 -0.04 2.76
C GLU A 24 8.26 0.90 1.57
N ILE A 25 7.15 0.76 0.84
CA ILE A 25 6.86 1.63 -0.33
C ILE A 25 6.76 3.11 0.11
N LEU A 26 6.09 3.39 1.22
CA LEU A 26 5.94 4.76 1.71
C LEU A 26 7.27 5.36 2.17
N LEU A 27 8.14 4.55 2.77
CA LEU A 27 9.49 4.97 3.17
C LEU A 27 10.32 5.33 1.93
N ASP A 28 10.37 4.45 0.94
CA ASP A 28 11.12 4.67 -0.29
C ASP A 28 10.60 5.89 -1.08
N LEU A 29 9.28 6.11 -1.11
CA LEU A 29 8.68 7.30 -1.72
C LEU A 29 9.09 8.63 -1.04
N THR A 30 9.67 8.59 0.16
CA THR A 30 10.25 9.77 0.82
C THR A 30 11.70 10.02 0.43
N ASP A 31 12.38 9.07 -0.20
CA ASP A 31 13.79 9.20 -0.57
C ASP A 31 13.95 10.12 -1.80
N PRO A 32 14.65 11.26 -1.67
CA PRO A 32 14.91 12.15 -2.80
C PRO A 32 15.87 11.56 -3.85
N ARG A 33 16.60 10.50 -3.53
CA ARG A 33 17.61 9.86 -4.42
C ARG A 33 16.99 8.95 -5.46
N ILE A 34 15.73 8.53 -5.27
CA ILE A 34 15.04 7.66 -6.21
C ILE A 34 14.58 8.48 -7.42
N ASP A 35 14.91 7.97 -8.60
CA ASP A 35 14.52 8.55 -9.89
C ASP A 35 13.00 8.66 -10.05
N ASN A 36 12.53 9.68 -10.76
CA ASN A 36 11.09 9.95 -10.92
C ASN A 36 10.34 8.82 -11.66
N VAL A 37 10.98 8.14 -12.62
CA VAL A 37 10.38 7.00 -13.32
C VAL A 37 10.14 5.85 -12.34
N VAL A 38 11.12 5.60 -11.47
CA VAL A 38 11.00 4.57 -10.42
C VAL A 38 9.92 4.96 -9.42
N LYS A 39 9.85 6.25 -9.00
CA LYS A 39 8.76 6.75 -8.14
C LYS A 39 7.39 6.53 -8.75
N GLY A 40 7.23 6.73 -10.05
CA GLY A 40 5.99 6.41 -10.77
C GLY A 40 5.57 4.95 -10.58
N ALA A 41 6.48 4.02 -10.85
CA ALA A 41 6.23 2.59 -10.65
C ALA A 41 5.93 2.23 -9.18
N MET A 42 6.56 2.91 -8.22
CA MET A 42 6.27 2.72 -6.79
C MET A 42 4.89 3.21 -6.39
N VAL A 43 4.41 4.32 -6.98
CA VAL A 43 3.04 4.80 -6.77
C VAL A 43 2.02 3.83 -7.35
N GLU A 44 2.27 3.26 -8.52
CA GLU A 44 1.42 2.20 -9.10
C GLU A 44 1.37 0.97 -8.19
N LYS A 45 2.52 0.53 -7.68
CA LYS A 45 2.62 -0.57 -6.69
C LYS A 45 1.83 -0.24 -5.42
N TYR A 46 1.96 0.99 -4.90
CA TYR A 46 1.19 1.47 -3.75
C TYR A 46 -0.32 1.36 -3.99
N ASP A 47 -0.82 1.84 -5.13
CA ASP A 47 -2.27 1.84 -5.41
C ASP A 47 -2.83 0.41 -5.47
N ILE A 48 -2.06 -0.55 -6.01
CA ILE A 48 -2.43 -1.97 -6.02
C ILE A 48 -2.45 -2.53 -4.59
N VAL A 49 -1.35 -2.40 -3.85
CA VAL A 49 -1.20 -2.97 -2.50
C VAL A 49 -2.20 -2.34 -1.54
N TYR A 50 -2.36 -1.01 -1.56
CA TYR A 50 -3.34 -0.29 -0.76
C TYR A 50 -4.77 -0.69 -1.14
N GLY A 51 -5.03 -0.91 -2.42
CA GLY A 51 -6.30 -1.45 -2.92
C GLY A 51 -6.65 -2.80 -2.29
N ILE A 52 -5.67 -3.69 -2.18
CA ILE A 52 -5.84 -5.01 -1.53
C ILE A 52 -5.99 -4.84 -0.02
N TYR A 53 -5.10 -4.08 0.63
CA TYR A 53 -5.12 -3.80 2.07
C TYR A 53 -6.48 -3.33 2.59
N LYS A 54 -7.13 -2.42 1.87
CA LYS A 54 -8.47 -1.91 2.23
C LYS A 54 -9.56 -2.98 2.34
N ARG A 55 -9.34 -4.18 1.81
CA ARG A 55 -10.26 -5.33 1.90
C ARG A 55 -10.08 -6.13 3.20
N PHE A 56 -8.92 -5.99 3.85
CA PHE A 56 -8.55 -6.74 5.05
C PHE A 56 -8.71 -5.93 6.34
N VAL A 57 -8.80 -4.59 6.25
CA VAL A 57 -8.80 -3.72 7.44
C VAL A 57 -10.05 -2.88 7.61
N SER A 58 -10.25 -2.41 8.84
CA SER A 58 -11.33 -1.49 9.17
C SER A 58 -11.12 -0.11 8.53
N PRO A 59 -12.18 0.71 8.37
CA PRO A 59 -12.07 2.07 7.87
C PRO A 59 -11.11 2.97 8.64
N ALA A 60 -10.97 2.77 9.95
CA ALA A 60 -10.08 3.57 10.80
C ALA A 60 -8.60 3.27 10.50
N ASP A 61 -8.27 2.00 10.29
CA ASP A 61 -6.89 1.56 10.03
C ASP A 61 -6.38 2.02 8.65
N ARG A 62 -7.29 2.27 7.70
CA ARG A 62 -6.95 2.78 6.36
C ARG A 62 -6.19 4.10 6.38
N ILE A 63 -6.42 4.92 7.41
CA ILE A 63 -5.84 6.27 7.53
C ILE A 63 -4.32 6.18 7.74
N LYS A 64 -3.84 5.13 8.44
CA LYS A 64 -2.41 4.97 8.79
C LYS A 64 -1.49 4.94 7.57
N TYR A 65 -1.98 4.40 6.45
CA TYR A 65 -1.22 4.22 5.22
C TYR A 65 -1.74 5.07 4.05
N ALA A 66 -2.53 6.10 4.34
CA ALA A 66 -3.07 6.99 3.32
C ALA A 66 -1.98 7.90 2.75
N LEU A 67 -1.71 7.80 1.46
CA LEU A 67 -0.78 8.70 0.78
C LEU A 67 -1.46 10.05 0.50
N PRO A 68 -0.91 11.19 0.97
CA PRO A 68 -1.48 12.51 0.71
C PRO A 68 -1.59 12.80 -0.79
N ARG A 69 -2.70 13.41 -1.22
CA ARG A 69 -2.94 13.73 -2.64
C ARG A 69 -1.83 14.58 -3.27
N ALA A 70 -1.21 15.49 -2.50
CA ALA A 70 -0.11 16.34 -2.98
C ALA A 70 1.14 15.55 -3.43
N LYS A 71 1.34 14.31 -2.96
CA LYS A 71 2.44 13.44 -3.44
C LYS A 71 2.13 12.73 -4.76
N ARG A 72 0.88 12.76 -5.23
CA ARG A 72 0.47 12.14 -6.50
C ARG A 72 0.70 13.04 -7.71
N GLU A 73 0.97 14.33 -7.51
CA GLU A 73 1.12 15.33 -8.58
C GLU A 73 2.55 15.43 -9.15
N TYR A 74 3.50 14.61 -8.68
CA TYR A 74 4.81 14.44 -9.31
C TYR A 74 4.77 13.39 -10.44
N GLN A 75 3.64 13.29 -11.14
CA GLN A 75 3.44 12.46 -12.35
C GLN A 75 3.66 13.29 -13.60
#